data_AF-A0A708NHV6-F1
#
_entry.id   AF-A0A708NHV6-F1
#
_cell.length_a   1.000
_cell.length_b   1.000
_cell.length_c   1.000
_cell.angle_alpha   90.00
_cell.angle_beta   90.00
_cell.angle_gamma   90.00
#
_symmetry.space_group_name_H-M   'P 1'
#
loop_
_entity.id
_entity.type
_entity.pdbx_description
1 polymer ?
#
loop_
_entity_poly.entity_id
_entity_poly.type
_entity_poly.pdbx_seq_one_letter_code
_entity_poly.pdbx_strand_id
1 'polypeptide(L)'
;MPLIFYLLGIFAVVIYGGHPSPAGQARVQQNIQNQLPQQARQTLSYLSALNDWRYDHPLQDGTITASQLGIPFSVHLKNQVVSNRLWVWQPAKPGLFNALLAESGHSALIGQVRGRRLFDATNTDMQVTVPGSVPDGSLVCLN
;
A
#
# COMPACT_ATOMS: atom_id res chain seq x y z
N MET A 1 66.34 -1.32 -26.97
CA MET A 1 65.09 -2.11 -27.13
C MET A 1 65.20 -3.29 -26.17
N PRO A 2 64.40 -3.37 -25.09
CA PRO A 2 62.98 -3.69 -25.21
C PRO A 2 62.05 -2.94 -24.23
N LEU A 3 61.01 -2.30 -24.76
CA LEU A 3 59.96 -1.61 -24.03
C LEU A 3 58.61 -2.18 -24.50
N ILE A 4 58.24 -3.39 -24.08
CA ILE A 4 56.96 -4.00 -24.52
C ILE A 4 56.28 -4.93 -23.49
N PHE A 5 56.83 -5.11 -22.28
CA PHE A 5 56.23 -6.01 -21.28
C PHE A 5 55.23 -5.38 -20.29
N TYR A 6 54.89 -4.09 -20.41
CA TYR A 6 54.04 -3.39 -19.43
C TYR A 6 52.63 -3.03 -19.92
N LEU A 7 52.01 -3.82 -20.81
CA LEU A 7 50.63 -3.57 -21.29
C LEU A 7 49.67 -4.76 -21.14
N LEU A 8 49.95 -5.70 -20.24
CA LEU A 8 49.05 -6.83 -19.93
C LEU A 8 48.55 -6.83 -18.48
N GLY A 9 48.55 -5.68 -17.82
CA GLY A 9 48.17 -5.55 -16.40
C GLY A 9 46.97 -4.64 -16.12
N ILE A 10 46.28 -4.09 -17.13
CA ILE A 10 45.19 -3.09 -16.92
C ILE A 10 43.93 -3.43 -17.73
N PHE A 11 43.61 -4.72 -17.89
CA PHE A 11 42.31 -5.15 -18.43
C PHE A 11 41.55 -6.17 -17.56
N ALA A 12 42.14 -6.64 -16.45
CA ALA A 12 41.51 -7.67 -15.62
C ALA A 12 40.66 -7.14 -14.45
N VAL A 13 40.56 -5.82 -14.24
CA VAL A 13 39.89 -5.23 -13.06
C VAL A 13 38.44 -4.81 -13.31
N VAL A 14 37.95 -4.81 -14.56
CA VAL A 14 36.63 -4.25 -14.88
C VAL A 14 35.48 -5.28 -14.87
N ILE A 15 35.75 -6.59 -14.78
CA ILE A 15 34.68 -7.62 -14.89
C ILE A 15 34.15 -8.13 -13.53
N TYR A 16 34.77 -7.79 -12.39
CA TYR A 16 34.32 -8.24 -11.05
C TYR A 16 33.68 -7.14 -10.19
N GLY A 17 33.32 -6.00 -10.77
CA GLY A 17 32.66 -4.91 -10.08
C GLY A 17 31.13 -5.09 -10.01
N GLY A 18 30.65 -5.84 -9.02
CA GLY A 18 29.27 -5.65 -8.53
C GLY A 18 28.27 -6.76 -8.86
N HIS A 19 28.49 -7.97 -8.37
CA HIS A 19 27.36 -8.84 -8.06
C HIS A 19 26.72 -8.32 -6.76
N PRO A 20 25.47 -7.84 -6.76
CA PRO A 20 24.82 -7.41 -5.52
C PRO A 20 24.84 -8.58 -4.54
N SER A 21 25.42 -8.37 -3.36
CA SER A 21 25.56 -9.44 -2.36
C SER A 21 24.17 -10.01 -2.02
N PRO A 22 23.99 -11.35 -2.01
CA PRO A 22 22.70 -11.98 -1.67
C PRO A 22 22.12 -11.50 -0.34
N ALA A 23 22.99 -11.15 0.62
CA ALA A 23 22.60 -10.60 1.92
C ALA A 23 21.94 -9.20 1.85
N GLY A 24 22.33 -8.36 0.89
CA GLY A 24 21.72 -7.04 0.68
C GLY A 24 20.32 -7.17 0.10
N GLN A 25 20.16 -8.06 -0.89
CA GLN A 25 18.85 -8.37 -1.47
C GLN A 25 17.93 -9.02 -0.44
N ALA A 26 18.42 -10.02 0.32
CA ALA A 26 17.65 -10.69 1.37
C ALA A 26 17.19 -9.73 2.48
N ARG A 27 18.04 -8.78 2.92
CA ARG A 27 17.65 -7.77 3.91
C ARG A 27 16.62 -6.78 3.40
N VAL A 28 16.73 -6.34 2.14
CA VAL A 28 15.73 -5.46 1.51
C VAL A 28 14.40 -6.20 1.37
N GLN A 29 14.44 -7.46 0.93
CA GLN A 29 13.25 -8.31 0.81
C GLN A 29 12.59 -8.57 2.17
N GLN A 30 13.38 -8.90 3.21
CA GLN A 30 12.86 -9.08 4.57
C GLN A 30 12.27 -7.78 5.15
N ASN A 31 12.88 -6.62 4.90
CA ASN A 31 12.32 -5.34 5.33
C ASN A 31 10.99 -5.03 4.64
N ILE A 32 10.91 -5.21 3.32
CA ILE A 32 9.66 -5.03 2.56
C ILE A 32 8.57 -6.00 3.05
N GLN A 33 8.96 -7.25 3.32
CA GLN A 33 8.07 -8.31 3.75
C GLN A 33 7.54 -8.09 5.18
N ASN A 34 8.29 -7.39 6.04
CA ASN A 34 7.82 -6.97 7.36
C ASN A 34 6.98 -5.66 7.31
N GLN A 35 7.24 -4.78 6.34
CA GLN A 35 6.53 -3.50 6.21
C GLN A 35 5.11 -3.64 5.65
N LEU A 36 4.87 -4.55 4.70
CA LEU A 36 3.55 -4.71 4.08
C LEU A 36 2.46 -5.17 5.07
N PRO A 37 2.68 -6.22 5.90
CA PRO A 37 1.70 -6.61 6.92
C PRO A 37 1.48 -5.53 7.98
N GLN A 38 2.53 -4.80 8.38
CA GLN A 38 2.40 -3.68 9.31
C GLN A 38 1.54 -2.56 8.72
N GLN A 39 1.78 -2.17 7.46
CA GLN A 39 0.97 -1.16 6.78
C GLN A 39 -0.48 -1.61 6.62
N ALA A 40 -0.71 -2.90 6.31
CA ALA A 40 -2.05 -3.47 6.24
C ALA A 40 -2.78 -3.40 7.60
N ARG A 41 -2.13 -3.81 8.69
CA ARG A 41 -2.67 -3.68 10.06
C ARG A 41 -2.98 -2.23 10.40
N GLN A 42 -2.08 -1.29 10.09
CA GLN A 42 -2.33 0.14 10.31
C GLN A 42 -3.57 0.63 9.55
N THR A 43 -3.75 0.18 8.30
CA THR A 43 -4.92 0.52 7.49
C THR A 43 -6.21 -0.02 8.11
N LEU A 44 -6.19 -1.27 8.59
CA LEU A 44 -7.37 -1.91 9.19
C LEU A 44 -7.70 -1.35 10.56
N SER A 45 -6.69 -1.11 11.42
CA SER A 45 -6.88 -0.40 12.69
C SER A 45 -7.44 0.99 12.46
N TYR A 46 -7.01 1.68 11.40
CA TYR A 46 -7.55 2.98 11.01
C TYR A 46 -9.01 2.88 10.56
N LEU A 47 -9.34 1.88 9.73
CA LEU A 47 -10.72 1.60 9.32
C LEU A 47 -11.61 1.31 10.51
N SER A 48 -11.16 0.47 11.46
CA SER A 48 -11.92 0.17 12.68
C SER A 48 -12.14 1.41 13.53
N ALA A 49 -11.09 2.19 13.82
CA ALA A 49 -11.22 3.41 14.61
C ALA A 49 -12.23 4.41 14.01
N LEU A 50 -12.22 4.57 12.68
CA LEU A 50 -13.20 5.42 12.00
C LEU A 50 -14.62 4.88 12.12
N ASN A 51 -14.82 3.56 12.03
CA ASN A 51 -16.14 2.96 12.22
C ASN A 51 -16.63 3.08 13.66
N ASP A 52 -15.75 2.85 14.64
CA ASP A 52 -16.06 3.01 16.05
C ASP A 52 -16.47 4.45 16.35
N TRP A 53 -15.74 5.43 15.82
CA TRP A 53 -16.11 6.85 15.97
C TRP A 53 -17.48 7.16 15.34
N ARG A 54 -17.77 6.59 14.16
CA ARG A 54 -19.05 6.77 13.46
C ARG A 54 -20.23 6.14 14.18
N TYR A 55 -20.01 5.15 15.02
CA TYR A 55 -21.06 4.53 15.81
C TYR A 55 -21.75 5.56 16.72
N ASP A 56 -20.97 6.40 17.38
CA ASP A 56 -21.47 7.48 18.24
C ASP A 56 -21.72 8.79 17.48
N HIS A 57 -21.15 8.95 16.28
CA HIS A 57 -21.24 10.17 15.47
C HIS A 57 -21.76 9.85 14.05
N PRO A 58 -23.09 9.76 13.86
CA PRO A 58 -23.67 9.47 12.56
C PRO A 58 -23.27 10.53 11.54
N LEU A 59 -22.57 10.10 10.49
CA LEU A 59 -22.15 10.95 9.39
C LEU A 59 -22.67 10.34 8.09
N GLN A 60 -23.44 11.13 7.33
CA GLN A 60 -23.96 10.73 6.02
C GLN A 60 -22.95 10.97 4.91
N ASP A 61 -22.34 12.15 4.92
CA ASP A 61 -21.35 12.57 3.93
C ASP A 61 -20.29 13.46 4.60
N GLY A 62 -19.03 13.31 4.23
CA GLY A 62 -17.94 14.16 4.71
C GLY A 62 -16.63 13.41 4.94
N THR A 63 -15.62 14.09 5.45
CA THR A 63 -14.34 13.48 5.84
C THR A 63 -14.17 13.57 7.34
N ILE A 64 -13.72 12.48 7.96
CA ILE A 64 -13.38 12.45 9.39
C ILE A 64 -11.92 12.91 9.51
N THR A 65 -11.69 13.96 10.28
CA THR A 65 -10.37 14.57 10.47
C THR A 65 -9.63 13.95 11.67
N ALA A 66 -8.30 14.10 11.70
CA ALA A 66 -7.48 13.56 12.79
C ALA A 66 -7.87 14.15 14.16
N SER A 67 -8.25 15.42 14.18
CA SER A 67 -8.76 16.10 15.37
C SER A 67 -10.09 15.51 15.87
N GLN A 68 -10.97 15.05 14.98
CA GLN A 68 -12.22 14.40 15.37
C GLN A 68 -11.98 12.99 15.91
N LEU A 69 -11.06 12.24 15.29
CA LEU A 69 -10.73 10.88 15.71
C LEU A 69 -9.88 10.83 16.99
N GLY A 70 -9.16 11.93 17.32
CA GLY A 70 -8.25 11.99 18.46
C GLY A 70 -6.94 11.20 18.26
N ILE A 71 -6.69 10.71 17.04
CA ILE A 71 -5.51 9.90 16.69
C ILE A 71 -4.84 10.52 15.45
N PRO A 72 -3.49 10.67 15.44
CA PRO A 72 -2.78 11.19 14.27
C PRO A 72 -2.97 10.26 13.06
N PHE A 73 -3.30 10.84 11.91
CA PHE A 73 -3.46 10.08 10.69
C PHE A 73 -2.11 9.73 10.06
N SER A 74 -2.02 8.53 9.51
CA SER A 74 -0.90 8.20 8.63
C SER A 74 -1.03 9.00 7.34
N VAL A 75 0.05 9.66 6.91
CA VAL A 75 0.08 10.55 5.73
C VAL A 75 -0.36 9.89 4.41
N HIS A 76 -0.33 8.56 4.35
CA HIS A 76 -0.70 7.78 3.16
C HIS A 76 -2.16 7.30 3.15
N LEU A 77 -2.90 7.48 4.26
CA LEU A 77 -4.29 7.09 4.38
C LEU A 77 -5.20 8.31 4.21
N LYS A 78 -6.26 8.12 3.45
CA LYS A 78 -7.34 9.10 3.28
C LYS A 78 -8.67 8.42 3.57
N ASN A 79 -9.64 9.20 4.02
CA ASN A 79 -10.99 8.72 4.27
C ASN A 79 -12.06 9.69 3.75
N GLN A 80 -13.23 9.14 3.49
CA GLN A 80 -14.45 9.88 3.25
C GLN A 80 -15.65 8.99 3.51
N VAL A 81 -16.71 9.56 4.06
CA VAL A 81 -18.04 8.98 4.09
C VAL A 81 -18.84 9.55 2.93
N VAL A 82 -19.45 8.67 2.14
CA VAL A 82 -20.34 9.05 1.04
C VAL A 82 -21.55 8.15 1.09
N SER A 83 -22.75 8.74 1.17
CA SER A 83 -24.02 8.01 1.29
C SER A 83 -23.98 6.95 2.39
N ASN A 84 -23.52 7.34 3.58
CA ASN A 84 -23.36 6.51 4.76
C ASN A 84 -22.34 5.35 4.67
N ARG A 85 -21.58 5.24 3.58
CA ARG A 85 -20.52 4.22 3.43
C ARG A 85 -19.15 4.82 3.72
N LEU A 86 -18.32 4.14 4.50
CA LEU A 86 -16.96 4.58 4.77
C LEU A 86 -16.00 4.10 3.68
N TRP A 87 -15.27 5.04 3.11
CA TRP A 87 -14.23 4.81 2.12
C TRP A 87 -12.90 5.15 2.76
N VAL A 88 -12.00 4.18 2.88
CA VAL A 88 -10.61 4.40 3.29
C VAL A 88 -9.72 3.97 2.15
N TRP A 89 -8.76 4.80 1.74
CA TRP A 89 -7.89 4.48 0.61
C TRP A 89 -6.44 4.92 0.80
N GLN A 90 -5.58 4.26 0.03
CA GLN A 90 -4.15 4.52 -0.06
C GLN A 90 -3.60 4.18 -1.45
N PRO A 91 -2.42 4.70 -1.83
CA PRO A 91 -1.75 4.29 -3.06
C PRO A 91 -1.49 2.78 -3.10
N ALA A 92 -1.76 2.16 -4.26
CA ALA A 92 -1.40 0.78 -4.49
C ALA A 92 0.12 0.58 -4.44
N LYS A 93 0.54 -0.53 -3.82
CA LYS A 93 1.92 -1.00 -3.82
C LYS A 93 1.94 -2.51 -4.10
N PRO A 94 2.97 -3.03 -4.77
CA PRO A 94 3.12 -4.47 -4.97
C PRO A 94 3.02 -5.22 -3.62
N GLY A 95 2.16 -6.24 -3.56
CA GLY A 95 1.95 -7.06 -2.37
C GLY A 95 1.04 -6.47 -1.29
N LEU A 96 0.71 -5.17 -1.32
CA LEU A 96 -0.12 -4.54 -0.29
C LEU A 96 -1.58 -5.01 -0.34
N PHE A 97 -2.14 -5.24 -1.54
CA PHE A 97 -3.49 -5.80 -1.67
C PHE A 97 -3.58 -7.14 -0.93
N ASN A 98 -2.68 -8.07 -1.23
CA ASN A 98 -2.68 -9.39 -0.59
C ASN A 98 -2.45 -9.30 0.92
N ALA A 99 -1.60 -8.37 1.39
CA ALA A 99 -1.40 -8.13 2.81
C ALA A 99 -2.68 -7.62 3.49
N LEU A 100 -3.42 -6.69 2.85
CA LEU A 100 -4.72 -6.22 3.36
C LEU A 100 -5.73 -7.35 3.45
N LEU A 101 -5.83 -8.20 2.41
CA LEU A 101 -6.72 -9.36 2.44
C LEU A 101 -6.38 -10.32 3.57
N ALA A 102 -5.10 -10.68 3.71
CA ALA A 102 -4.62 -11.59 4.74
C ALA A 102 -4.89 -11.07 6.16
N GLU A 103 -4.64 -9.78 6.41
CA GLU A 103 -4.83 -9.17 7.73
C GLU A 103 -6.30 -8.85 8.04
N SER A 104 -7.15 -8.68 7.02
CA SER A 104 -8.58 -8.35 7.21
C SER A 104 -9.44 -9.52 7.68
N GLY A 105 -8.97 -10.76 7.51
CA GLY A 105 -9.77 -11.96 7.74
C GLY A 105 -11.08 -11.99 6.93
N HIS A 106 -11.13 -11.31 5.77
CA HIS A 106 -12.32 -11.11 4.92
C HIS A 106 -13.43 -10.22 5.50
N SER A 107 -13.16 -9.49 6.59
CA SER A 107 -14.15 -8.63 7.25
C SER A 107 -14.33 -7.28 6.54
N ALA A 108 -13.28 -6.81 5.86
CA ALA A 108 -13.31 -5.57 5.09
C ALA A 108 -13.44 -5.89 3.60
N LEU A 109 -14.33 -5.17 2.92
CA LEU A 109 -14.44 -5.27 1.47
C LEU A 109 -13.27 -4.47 0.86
N ILE A 110 -12.31 -5.17 0.27
CA ILE A 110 -11.06 -4.58 -0.25
C ILE A 110 -11.04 -4.68 -1.77
N GLY A 111 -10.74 -3.57 -2.45
CA GLY A 111 -10.66 -3.54 -3.89
C GLY A 111 -9.68 -2.50 -4.42
N GLN A 112 -9.30 -2.62 -5.69
CA GLN A 112 -8.56 -1.60 -6.41
C GLN A 112 -9.49 -0.81 -7.34
N VAL A 113 -9.35 0.52 -7.34
CA VAL A 113 -10.13 1.41 -8.19
C VAL A 113 -9.63 1.36 -9.63
N ARG A 114 -10.53 1.08 -10.57
CA ARG A 114 -10.29 1.22 -12.01
C ARG A 114 -11.55 1.73 -12.69
N GLY A 115 -11.46 2.84 -13.40
CA GLY A 115 -12.59 3.42 -14.14
C GLY A 115 -13.80 3.71 -13.24
N ARG A 116 -13.56 4.16 -11.99
CA ARG A 116 -14.57 4.39 -10.94
C ARG A 116 -15.33 3.14 -10.47
N ARG A 117 -14.77 1.95 -10.71
CA ARG A 117 -15.29 0.66 -10.25
C ARG A 117 -14.26 0.00 -9.33
N LEU A 118 -14.72 -0.79 -8.38
CA LEU A 118 -13.84 -1.61 -7.54
C LEU A 118 -13.68 -3.00 -8.14
N PHE A 119 -12.44 -3.46 -8.12
CA PHE A 119 -12.11 -4.82 -8.51
C PHE A 119 -11.38 -5.53 -7.38
N ASP A 120 -11.69 -6.81 -7.22
CA ASP A 120 -11.03 -7.65 -6.22
C ASP A 120 -9.61 -8.06 -6.68
N ALA A 121 -8.92 -8.85 -5.86
CA ALA A 121 -7.57 -9.35 -6.16
C ALA A 121 -7.53 -10.33 -7.35
N THR A 122 -8.67 -10.90 -7.76
CA THR A 122 -8.81 -11.77 -8.93
C THR A 122 -9.14 -11.02 -10.20
N ASN A 123 -9.13 -9.68 -10.17
CA ASN A 123 -9.51 -8.83 -11.28
C ASN A 123 -11.02 -8.87 -11.60
N THR A 124 -11.84 -9.35 -10.66
CA THR A 124 -13.30 -9.42 -10.81
C THR A 124 -13.93 -8.10 -10.39
N ASP A 125 -14.83 -7.59 -11.22
CA ASP A 125 -15.57 -6.37 -10.94
C ASP A 125 -16.59 -6.60 -9.81
N MET A 126 -16.44 -5.85 -8.72
CA MET A 126 -17.29 -5.97 -7.54
C MET A 126 -18.61 -5.22 -7.70
N GLN A 127 -18.82 -4.55 -8.83
CA GLN A 127 -19.99 -3.73 -9.16
C GLN A 127 -20.23 -2.56 -8.20
N VAL A 128 -19.21 -2.18 -7.42
CA VAL A 128 -19.26 -1.04 -6.51
C VAL A 128 -18.78 0.21 -7.23
N THR A 129 -19.61 1.26 -7.24
CA THR A 129 -19.26 2.57 -7.81
C THR A 129 -18.47 3.38 -6.79
N VAL A 130 -17.33 3.90 -7.22
CA VAL A 130 -16.38 4.63 -6.35
C VAL A 130 -16.65 6.14 -6.40
N PRO A 131 -16.62 6.86 -5.26
CA PRO A 131 -16.73 8.32 -5.22
C PRO A 131 -15.62 9.00 -6.03
N GLY A 132 -15.93 10.16 -6.63
CA GLY A 132 -14.97 10.91 -7.46
C GLY A 132 -13.76 11.48 -6.72
N SER A 133 -13.76 11.45 -5.40
CA SER A 133 -12.62 11.82 -4.54
C SER A 133 -11.52 10.78 -4.48
N VAL A 134 -11.84 9.52 -4.80
CA VAL A 134 -10.89 8.40 -4.75
C VAL A 134 -10.19 8.30 -6.10
N PRO A 135 -8.86 8.48 -6.16
CA PRO A 135 -8.13 8.40 -7.41
C PRO A 135 -8.12 6.98 -7.99
N ASP A 136 -8.07 6.90 -9.32
CA ASP A 136 -7.87 5.64 -10.04
C ASP A 136 -6.55 4.96 -9.61
N GLY A 137 -6.53 3.63 -9.57
CA GLY A 137 -5.39 2.83 -9.11
C GLY A 137 -5.23 2.72 -7.59
N SER A 138 -6.01 3.46 -6.79
CA SER A 138 -5.97 3.38 -5.32
C SER A 138 -6.46 2.02 -4.81
N LEU A 139 -5.88 1.55 -3.70
CA LEU A 139 -6.47 0.46 -2.91
C LEU A 139 -7.46 1.06 -1.92
N VAL A 140 -8.65 0.48 -1.87
CA VAL A 140 -9.76 0.93 -1.03
C VAL A 140 -10.17 -0.21 -0.09
N CYS A 141 -10.38 0.14 1.16
CA CYS A 141 -11.08 -0.68 2.15
C CYS A 141 -12.41 -0.01 2.45
N LEU A 142 -13.51 -0.76 2.33
CA LEU A 142 -14.86 -0.29 2.61
C LEU A 142 -15.44 -0.94 3.86
N ASN A 143 -16.21 -0.17 4.61
CA ASN A 143 -17.20 -0.64 5.57
C ASN A 143 -18.53 0.08 5.31
#